data_AF-A0A350WVX1-F1
#
_entry.id   AF-A0A350WVX1-F1
#
_cell.length_a   1.000
_cell.length_b   1.000
_cell.length_c   1.000
_cell.angle_alpha   90.00
_cell.angle_beta   90.00
_cell.angle_gamma   90.00
#
_symmetry.space_group_name_H-M   'P 1'
#
loop_
_entity.id
_entity.type
_entity.pdbx_description
1 polymer ?
#
loop_
_entity_poly.entity_id
_entity_poly.type
_entity_poly.pdbx_seq_one_letter_code
_entity_poly.pdbx_strand_id
1 'polypeptide(L)'
;MEPWEKVLVDAEAFLATDHGELTCIECHNGTNVSNKDEAHAGMIASPSEQPDVYCAECHEEESAAYPAALHATQAGYWTTINARNGNIPEDHPALEEMFGNHCASCHTSCGECHVSQPKNVGGGLFTGHVFEKTPPMTRSCTACHGSRVGNEFLGKNEGIPGDVHFREARMSCVKCHEGAELHGMTETAAGADHRYSGAEDPQCIDCHQYVADGSDGVEMHAQHGDGTELSCQVCHSVTYTSCDGCHVAVSETSGNPYFETEATYHTFFIGLNPIRSEDRPAKYVPVRHVPVAPTSYEFYGENLLRNFDALPTWVYTTPHNIQRNTPQNASCEACHTNPEIFLTADKVQAVEQNANASVIVKTVPPAVELFLAAMPQPAAHAELVSDSCVACHETGIRNSPMYPEDHIGFSNESCSGCHKLP
;
A
#
# COMPACT_ATOMS: atom_id res chain seq x y z
N MET A 1 -20.68 27.67 23.55
CA MET A 1 -20.64 26.26 23.97
C MET A 1 -19.19 25.85 24.10
N GLU A 2 -18.81 25.48 25.31
CA GLU A 2 -17.53 24.84 25.62
C GLU A 2 -17.42 23.49 24.88
N PRO A 3 -16.21 22.97 24.58
CA PRO A 3 -16.03 21.74 23.81
C PRO A 3 -16.78 20.52 24.38
N TRP A 4 -16.89 20.42 25.71
CA TRP A 4 -17.62 19.35 26.39
C TRP A 4 -19.16 19.46 26.25
N GLU A 5 -19.68 20.63 25.86
CA GLU A 5 -21.11 20.84 25.54
C GLU A 5 -21.41 20.47 24.08
N LYS A 6 -20.40 20.17 23.26
CA LYS A 6 -20.52 19.87 21.82
C LYS A 6 -20.35 18.38 21.48
N VAL A 7 -19.87 17.56 22.41
CA VAL A 7 -19.69 16.12 22.24
C VAL A 7 -20.60 15.43 23.25
N LEU A 8 -21.81 15.10 22.81
CA LEU A 8 -22.81 14.48 23.66
C LEU A 8 -22.92 13.01 23.32
N VAL A 9 -22.87 12.17 24.36
CA VAL A 9 -23.43 10.83 24.30
C VAL A 9 -24.91 10.99 23.94
N ASP A 10 -25.35 10.29 22.91
CA ASP A 10 -26.77 10.18 22.61
C ASP A 10 -27.34 9.14 23.58
N ALA A 11 -27.77 9.60 24.75
CA ALA A 11 -28.20 8.72 25.83
C ALA A 11 -29.41 7.86 25.43
N GLU A 12 -30.30 8.36 24.57
CA GLU A 12 -31.43 7.57 24.10
C GLU A 12 -30.97 6.45 23.16
N ALA A 13 -30.12 6.76 22.18
CA ALA A 13 -29.62 5.77 21.24
C ALA A 13 -28.66 4.77 21.89
N PHE A 14 -27.71 5.24 22.70
CA PHE A 14 -26.69 4.40 23.33
C PHE A 14 -27.30 3.42 24.33
N LEU A 15 -28.17 3.87 25.23
CA LEU A 15 -28.82 3.02 26.24
C LEU A 15 -29.76 1.96 25.64
N ALA A 16 -30.09 2.06 24.34
CA ALA A 16 -30.85 1.06 23.62
C ALA A 16 -29.98 -0.05 22.99
N THR A 17 -28.66 0.00 23.17
CA THR A 17 -27.69 -1.00 22.65
C THR A 17 -27.20 -1.93 23.75
N ASP A 18 -26.62 -3.08 23.37
CA ASP A 18 -26.00 -4.01 24.32
C ASP A 18 -24.91 -3.34 25.18
N HIS A 19 -24.12 -2.43 24.59
CA HIS A 19 -23.10 -1.67 25.33
C HIS A 19 -23.71 -0.68 26.33
N GLY A 20 -24.92 -0.17 26.05
CA GLY A 20 -25.64 0.74 26.92
C GLY A 20 -26.32 0.07 28.12
N GLU A 21 -26.38 -1.26 28.15
CA GLU A 21 -26.80 -2.01 29.34
C GLU A 21 -25.73 -1.99 30.44
N LEU A 22 -24.47 -1.77 30.07
CA LEU A 22 -23.35 -1.58 30.98
C LEU A 22 -23.34 -0.15 31.53
N THR A 23 -22.91 0.00 32.78
CA THR A 23 -22.66 1.30 33.38
C THR A 23 -21.39 1.92 32.79
N CYS A 24 -21.35 3.27 32.72
CA CYS A 24 -20.18 3.97 32.22
C CYS A 24 -18.89 3.58 32.98
N ILE A 25 -19.02 3.26 34.27
CA ILE A 25 -17.91 2.94 35.17
C ILE A 25 -17.32 1.57 34.87
N GLU A 26 -18.09 0.62 34.33
CA GLU A 26 -17.59 -0.71 33.98
C GLU A 26 -16.51 -0.65 32.90
N CYS A 27 -16.60 0.29 31.96
CA CYS A 27 -15.57 0.49 30.94
C CYS A 27 -14.61 1.63 31.29
N HIS A 28 -15.12 2.76 31.77
CA HIS A 28 -14.33 3.98 31.94
C HIS A 28 -13.79 4.19 33.36
N ASN A 29 -14.09 3.30 34.33
CA ASN A 29 -13.83 3.53 35.75
C ASN A 29 -14.47 4.86 36.26
N GLY A 30 -13.90 5.45 37.30
CA GLY A 30 -14.42 6.65 37.95
C GLY A 30 -15.35 6.33 39.13
N THR A 31 -16.14 7.33 39.52
CA THR A 31 -17.03 7.23 40.70
C THR A 31 -18.45 7.69 40.35
N ASN A 32 -19.46 6.98 40.84
CA ASN A 32 -20.85 7.37 40.63
C ASN A 32 -21.28 8.50 41.58
N VAL A 33 -20.88 9.74 41.27
CA VAL A 33 -21.22 10.96 42.02
C VAL A 33 -21.63 12.09 41.08
N SER A 34 -22.37 13.08 41.59
CA SER A 34 -22.89 14.18 40.76
C SER A 34 -21.87 15.27 40.45
N ASN A 35 -20.77 15.35 41.22
CA ASN A 35 -19.69 16.29 40.94
C ASN A 35 -18.85 15.75 39.78
N LYS A 36 -18.69 16.55 38.71
CA LYS A 36 -17.96 16.17 37.50
C LYS A 36 -16.52 15.74 37.76
N ASP A 37 -15.79 16.50 38.56
CA ASP A 37 -14.35 16.25 38.80
C ASP A 37 -14.17 15.00 39.66
N GLU A 38 -15.03 14.81 40.65
CA GLU A 38 -15.03 13.60 41.49
C GLU A 38 -15.49 12.36 40.69
N ALA A 39 -16.46 12.52 39.78
CA ALA A 39 -16.94 11.42 38.94
C ALA A 39 -15.87 10.92 37.97
N HIS A 40 -15.08 11.84 37.41
CA HIS A 40 -13.99 11.51 36.49
C HIS A 40 -12.64 11.24 37.17
N ALA A 41 -12.57 11.29 38.51
CA ALA A 41 -11.35 10.96 39.22
C ALA A 41 -10.97 9.49 38.95
N GLY A 42 -9.83 9.27 38.27
CA GLY A 42 -9.36 7.93 37.89
C GLY A 42 -10.08 7.34 36.66
N MET A 43 -10.85 8.14 35.91
CA MET A 43 -11.50 7.69 34.69
C MET A 43 -10.47 7.41 33.58
N ILE A 44 -10.66 6.31 32.85
CA ILE A 44 -9.93 5.98 31.63
C ILE A 44 -10.69 6.57 30.44
N ALA A 45 -10.04 7.48 29.71
CA ALA A 45 -10.67 8.16 28.58
C ALA A 45 -10.88 7.24 27.36
N SER A 46 -10.01 6.25 27.17
CA SER A 46 -10.04 5.33 26.02
C SER A 46 -9.90 3.87 26.48
N PRO A 47 -10.98 3.24 26.99
CA PRO A 47 -10.96 1.84 27.45
C PRO A 47 -10.52 0.86 26.36
N SER A 48 -10.76 1.19 25.08
CA SER A 48 -10.35 0.36 23.95
C SER A 48 -8.83 0.20 23.79
N GLU A 49 -8.01 0.98 24.49
CA GLU A 49 -6.56 0.76 24.57
C GLU A 49 -6.19 -0.45 25.44
N GLN A 50 -7.14 -0.97 26.22
CA GLN A 50 -7.03 -2.17 27.05
C GLN A 50 -8.16 -3.15 26.69
N PRO A 51 -8.19 -3.67 25.45
CA PRO A 51 -9.28 -4.52 24.98
C PRO A 51 -9.37 -5.85 25.73
N ASP A 52 -8.25 -6.34 26.27
CA ASP A 52 -8.17 -7.53 27.13
C ASP A 52 -8.94 -7.35 28.45
N VAL A 53 -9.02 -6.12 28.96
CA VAL A 53 -9.71 -5.80 30.21
C VAL A 53 -11.19 -5.51 29.96
N TYR A 54 -11.50 -4.73 28.93
CA TYR A 54 -12.82 -4.11 28.77
C TYR A 54 -13.67 -4.68 27.64
N CYS A 55 -13.08 -5.45 26.71
CA CYS A 55 -13.77 -5.93 25.52
C CYS A 55 -13.79 -7.47 25.43
N ALA A 56 -12.75 -8.13 25.93
CA ALA A 56 -12.50 -9.56 25.70
C ALA A 56 -13.56 -10.51 26.30
N GLU A 57 -14.36 -10.08 27.28
CA GLU A 57 -15.47 -10.91 27.80
C GLU A 57 -16.55 -11.15 26.72
N CYS A 58 -16.79 -10.17 25.84
CA CYS A 58 -17.80 -10.24 24.79
C CYS A 58 -17.20 -10.40 23.38
N HIS A 59 -15.97 -9.92 23.18
CA HIS A 59 -15.25 -9.90 21.90
C HIS A 59 -13.92 -10.66 22.04
N GLU A 60 -14.00 -11.91 22.50
CA GLU A 60 -12.82 -12.74 22.82
C GLU A 60 -11.89 -12.91 21.62
N GLU A 61 -12.44 -13.27 20.46
CA GLU A 61 -11.66 -13.58 19.26
C GLU A 61 -10.95 -12.33 18.72
N GLU A 62 -11.67 -11.22 18.55
CA GLU A 62 -11.08 -9.97 18.06
C GLU A 62 -10.05 -9.41 19.04
N SER A 63 -10.33 -9.45 20.34
CA SER A 63 -9.41 -8.92 21.36
C SER A 63 -8.13 -9.74 21.47
N ALA A 64 -8.22 -11.06 21.24
CA ALA A 64 -7.05 -11.94 21.21
C ALA A 64 -6.19 -11.76 19.94
N ALA A 65 -6.83 -11.54 18.79
CA ALA A 65 -6.13 -11.44 17.49
C ALA A 65 -5.54 -10.04 17.22
N TYR A 66 -6.27 -8.98 17.57
CA TYR A 66 -5.93 -7.61 17.19
C TYR A 66 -4.51 -7.14 17.57
N PRO A 67 -3.92 -7.53 18.73
CA PRO A 67 -2.54 -7.16 19.07
C PRO A 67 -1.50 -7.59 18.04
N ALA A 68 -1.79 -8.60 17.21
CA ALA A 68 -0.91 -9.06 16.14
C ALA A 68 -1.20 -8.38 14.78
N ALA A 69 -2.30 -7.63 14.64
CA ALA A 69 -2.68 -6.97 13.41
C ALA A 69 -1.78 -5.77 13.10
N LEU A 70 -1.58 -5.46 11.82
CA LEU A 70 -0.74 -4.32 11.38
C LEU A 70 -1.21 -2.96 11.90
N HIS A 71 -2.52 -2.79 12.13
CA HIS A 71 -3.09 -1.57 12.71
C HIS A 71 -2.70 -1.37 14.18
N ALA A 72 -2.36 -2.44 14.89
CA ALA A 72 -1.81 -2.41 16.24
C ALA A 72 -0.27 -2.38 16.22
N THR A 73 0.38 -3.27 15.47
CA THR A 73 1.84 -3.42 15.54
C THR A 73 2.60 -2.33 14.78
N GLN A 74 1.98 -1.76 13.74
CA GLN A 74 2.63 -0.85 12.77
C GLN A 74 3.92 -1.46 12.16
N ALA A 75 4.01 -2.79 12.12
CA ALA A 75 5.24 -3.52 11.76
C ALA A 75 5.81 -3.11 10.40
N GLY A 76 4.95 -2.76 9.43
CA GLY A 76 5.38 -2.31 8.10
C GLY A 76 6.36 -1.13 8.12
N TYR A 77 6.18 -0.18 9.04
CA TYR A 77 7.14 0.92 9.19
C TYR A 77 8.50 0.40 9.67
N TRP A 78 8.50 -0.40 10.74
CA TRP A 78 9.71 -0.94 11.33
C TRP A 78 10.46 -1.85 10.36
N THR A 79 9.77 -2.69 9.58
CA THR A 79 10.36 -3.51 8.53
C THR A 79 11.17 -2.66 7.56
N THR A 80 10.61 -1.55 7.07
CA THR A 80 11.31 -0.67 6.12
C THR A 80 12.42 0.17 6.75
N ILE A 81 12.19 0.71 7.95
CA ILE A 81 13.18 1.49 8.71
C ILE A 81 14.39 0.62 9.05
N ASN A 82 14.15 -0.58 9.59
CA ASN A 82 15.22 -1.50 9.99
C ASN A 82 16.02 -2.00 8.78
N ALA A 83 15.37 -2.27 7.65
CA ALA A 83 16.05 -2.64 6.42
C ALA A 83 16.99 -1.53 5.93
N ARG A 84 16.51 -0.27 5.89
CA ARG A 84 17.32 0.89 5.48
C ARG A 84 18.35 1.33 6.53
N ASN A 85 18.12 1.02 7.80
CA ASN A 85 19.10 1.23 8.87
C ASN A 85 20.21 0.16 8.83
N GLY A 86 19.89 -1.07 8.44
CA GLY A 86 20.79 -2.23 8.58
C GLY A 86 20.66 -2.95 9.93
N ASN A 87 19.59 -2.64 10.68
CA ASN A 87 19.26 -3.21 11.99
C ASN A 87 20.38 -3.06 13.04
N ILE A 88 20.82 -1.82 13.22
CA ILE A 88 21.96 -1.44 14.05
C ILE A 88 21.46 -1.09 15.44
N PRO A 89 21.79 -1.88 16.48
CA PRO A 89 21.21 -1.70 17.82
C PRO A 89 21.47 -0.33 18.44
N GLU A 90 22.62 0.29 18.14
CA GLU A 90 22.99 1.60 18.67
C GLU A 90 22.09 2.74 18.16
N ASP A 91 21.47 2.55 17.00
CA ASP A 91 20.58 3.55 16.38
C ASP A 91 19.13 3.42 16.88
N HIS A 92 18.76 2.29 17.50
CA HIS A 92 17.38 1.99 17.92
C HIS A 92 16.78 3.04 18.84
N PRO A 93 17.46 3.55 19.89
CA PRO A 93 16.85 4.57 20.76
C PRO A 93 16.45 5.85 20.01
N ALA A 94 17.28 6.31 19.07
CA ALA A 94 16.99 7.49 18.26
C ALA A 94 15.83 7.24 17.28
N LEU A 95 15.78 6.05 16.68
CA LEU A 95 14.71 5.65 15.77
C LEU A 95 13.36 5.46 16.50
N GLU A 96 13.38 4.93 17.74
CA GLU A 96 12.18 4.78 18.58
C GLU A 96 11.61 6.14 18.99
N GLU A 97 12.47 7.08 19.39
CA GLU A 97 12.06 8.45 19.69
C GLU A 97 11.46 9.14 18.45
N MET A 98 12.13 9.03 17.31
CA MET A 98 11.65 9.54 16.02
C MET A 98 10.28 8.94 15.67
N PHE A 99 10.16 7.60 15.74
CA PHE A 99 8.93 6.90 15.38
C PHE A 99 7.77 7.30 16.30
N GLY A 100 8.02 7.38 17.60
CA GLY A 100 7.03 7.83 18.59
C GLY A 100 6.52 9.24 18.31
N ASN A 101 7.42 10.16 17.95
CA ASN A 101 7.06 11.55 17.68
C ASN A 101 6.32 11.75 16.35
N HIS A 102 6.66 11.00 15.31
CA HIS A 102 6.21 11.32 13.94
C HIS A 102 5.26 10.30 13.33
N CYS A 103 5.40 9.02 13.67
CA CYS A 103 4.79 7.93 12.92
C CYS A 103 3.71 7.21 13.73
N ALA A 104 3.93 7.03 15.03
CA ALA A 104 3.08 6.26 15.93
C ALA A 104 1.66 6.82 16.10
N SER A 105 1.38 8.04 15.60
CA SER A 105 0.05 8.64 15.61
C SER A 105 -0.99 7.90 14.75
N CYS A 106 -0.55 6.97 13.88
CA CYS A 106 -1.44 6.10 13.12
C CYS A 106 -1.76 4.78 13.83
N HIS A 107 -1.14 4.50 14.98
CA HIS A 107 -1.54 3.42 15.87
C HIS A 107 -3.01 3.57 16.25
N THR A 108 -3.76 2.47 16.29
CA THR A 108 -5.19 2.55 16.58
C THR A 108 -5.70 1.50 17.55
N SER A 109 -6.89 1.75 18.11
CA SER A 109 -7.60 0.87 19.04
C SER A 109 -9.04 0.65 18.57
N CYS A 110 -9.77 -0.29 19.18
CA CYS A 110 -11.15 -0.61 18.78
C CYS A 110 -12.04 0.66 18.72
N GLY A 111 -11.90 1.57 19.68
CA GLY A 111 -12.70 2.79 19.78
C GLY A 111 -12.45 3.80 18.67
N GLU A 112 -11.26 3.85 18.09
CA GLU A 112 -10.93 4.78 17.00
C GLU A 112 -11.44 4.33 15.63
N CYS A 113 -11.88 3.07 15.53
CA CYS A 113 -12.60 2.54 14.37
C CYS A 113 -14.11 2.48 14.61
N HIS A 114 -14.54 2.10 15.82
CA HIS A 114 -15.94 1.76 16.10
C HIS A 114 -16.72 2.82 16.87
N VAL A 115 -16.09 3.80 17.51
CA VAL A 115 -16.79 4.76 18.41
C VAL A 115 -16.53 6.21 18.05
N SER A 116 -15.27 6.55 17.76
CA SER A 116 -14.82 7.92 17.52
C SER A 116 -13.81 8.01 16.40
N GLN A 117 -13.73 9.19 15.78
CA GLN A 117 -12.65 9.52 14.86
C GLN A 117 -11.28 9.34 15.55
N PRO A 118 -10.24 8.93 14.80
CA PRO A 118 -8.89 8.84 15.32
C PRO A 118 -8.39 10.15 15.94
N LYS A 119 -7.56 10.06 16.98
CA LYS A 119 -7.05 11.24 17.70
C LYS A 119 -6.25 12.19 16.80
N ASN A 120 -5.52 11.66 15.82
CA ASN A 120 -4.68 12.43 14.90
C ASN A 120 -5.46 13.43 14.03
N VAL A 121 -6.77 13.24 13.84
CA VAL A 121 -7.65 14.19 13.12
C VAL A 121 -8.53 15.04 14.05
N GLY A 122 -8.24 15.03 15.35
CA GLY A 122 -8.94 15.83 16.36
C GLY A 122 -10.07 15.09 17.10
N GLY A 123 -10.28 13.80 16.82
CA GLY A 123 -11.23 12.95 17.55
C GLY A 123 -12.71 13.29 17.34
N GLY A 124 -13.55 12.81 18.26
CA GLY A 124 -14.99 13.04 18.29
C GLY A 124 -15.82 11.81 17.89
N LEU A 125 -16.95 11.63 18.56
CA LEU A 125 -17.82 10.44 18.40
C LEU A 125 -18.47 10.39 17.02
N PHE A 126 -18.60 9.19 16.44
CA PHE A 126 -19.28 9.02 15.15
C PHE A 126 -20.78 9.27 15.25
N THR A 127 -21.41 8.65 16.25
CA THR A 127 -22.87 8.58 16.43
C THR A 127 -23.20 8.57 17.92
N GLY A 128 -22.79 9.62 18.65
CA GLY A 128 -23.19 9.80 20.05
C GLY A 128 -22.80 8.65 20.99
N HIS A 129 -21.62 8.07 20.81
CA HIS A 129 -21.08 6.93 21.58
C HIS A 129 -21.70 5.56 21.28
N VAL A 130 -22.58 5.47 20.27
CA VAL A 130 -22.98 4.18 19.72
C VAL A 130 -21.78 3.51 19.03
N PHE A 131 -21.57 2.23 19.33
CA PHE A 131 -20.54 1.40 18.72
C PHE A 131 -21.00 0.96 17.32
N GLU A 132 -20.27 1.41 16.31
CA GLU A 132 -20.54 1.12 14.90
C GLU A 132 -19.93 -0.22 14.52
N LYS A 133 -20.77 -1.24 14.28
CA LYS A 133 -20.29 -2.55 13.78
C LYS A 133 -19.45 -2.40 12.51
N THR A 134 -19.86 -1.51 11.61
CA THR A 134 -19.11 -1.17 10.40
C THR A 134 -18.66 0.29 10.48
N PRO A 135 -17.35 0.55 10.64
CA PRO A 135 -16.82 1.89 10.75
C PRO A 135 -17.22 2.81 9.58
N PRO A 136 -17.53 4.09 9.85
CA PRO A 136 -17.83 5.06 8.79
C PRO A 136 -16.55 5.42 8.02
N MET A 137 -16.38 4.85 6.83
CA MET A 137 -15.18 4.97 5.98
C MET A 137 -14.49 6.35 5.98
N THR A 138 -15.25 7.45 5.78
CA THR A 138 -14.64 8.78 5.64
C THR A 138 -14.14 9.38 6.96
N ARG A 139 -14.65 8.88 8.08
CA ARG A 139 -14.36 9.38 9.44
C ARG A 139 -13.46 8.41 10.23
N SER A 140 -13.32 7.15 9.78
CA SER A 140 -12.38 6.17 10.34
C SER A 140 -11.21 5.91 9.39
N CYS A 141 -11.44 5.16 8.30
CA CYS A 141 -10.40 4.69 7.39
C CYS A 141 -9.64 5.86 6.73
N THR A 142 -10.35 6.79 6.09
CA THR A 142 -9.71 7.92 5.41
C THR A 142 -9.31 9.05 6.36
N ALA A 143 -9.57 8.94 7.67
CA ALA A 143 -9.00 9.87 8.63
C ALA A 143 -7.48 9.64 8.72
N CYS A 144 -7.04 8.38 8.73
CA CYS A 144 -5.62 8.01 8.71
C CYS A 144 -5.08 7.86 7.28
N HIS A 145 -5.83 7.20 6.38
CA HIS A 145 -5.40 6.94 5.01
C HIS A 145 -5.78 8.05 4.01
N GLY A 146 -6.18 9.23 4.49
CA GLY A 146 -6.84 10.26 3.68
C GLY A 146 -5.98 10.95 2.63
N SER A 147 -4.72 11.24 2.96
CA SER A 147 -3.85 12.11 2.15
C SER A 147 -3.52 11.55 0.76
N ARG A 148 -3.37 10.22 0.66
CA ARG A 148 -3.10 9.52 -0.60
C ARG A 148 -4.27 8.64 -1.02
N VAL A 149 -4.52 7.57 -0.26
CA VAL A 149 -5.54 6.56 -0.58
C VAL A 149 -6.93 7.18 -0.61
N GLY A 150 -7.30 7.96 0.40
CA GLY A 150 -8.61 8.61 0.45
C GLY A 150 -8.82 9.61 -0.69
N ASN A 151 -7.79 10.38 -1.05
CA ASN A 151 -7.88 11.34 -2.16
C ASN A 151 -7.99 10.64 -3.52
N GLU A 152 -7.26 9.55 -3.73
CA GLU A 152 -7.34 8.71 -4.93
C GLU A 152 -8.71 8.01 -5.02
N PHE A 153 -9.16 7.36 -3.96
CA PHE A 153 -10.38 6.57 -3.94
C PHE A 153 -11.64 7.42 -4.11
N LEU A 154 -11.68 8.57 -3.45
CA LEU A 154 -12.83 9.47 -3.47
C LEU A 154 -12.80 10.47 -4.64
N GLY A 155 -11.71 10.52 -5.42
CA GLY A 155 -11.58 11.46 -6.54
C GLY A 155 -11.42 12.91 -6.09
N LYS A 156 -10.60 13.16 -5.06
CA LYS A 156 -10.33 14.50 -4.54
C LYS A 156 -9.12 15.18 -5.20
N ASN A 157 -8.35 14.44 -6.00
CA ASN A 157 -7.28 15.00 -6.81
C ASN A 157 -7.87 15.72 -8.03
N GLU A 158 -7.49 16.97 -8.26
CA GLU A 158 -8.04 17.78 -9.33
C GLU A 158 -7.81 17.12 -10.71
N GLY A 159 -8.88 17.01 -11.50
CA GLY A 159 -8.81 16.43 -12.85
C GLY A 159 -8.64 14.90 -12.90
N ILE A 160 -8.55 14.21 -11.77
CA ILE A 160 -8.38 12.75 -11.70
C ILE A 160 -9.65 12.12 -11.11
N PRO A 161 -10.32 11.19 -11.81
CA PRO A 161 -11.52 10.56 -11.30
C PRO A 161 -11.22 9.66 -10.09
N GLY A 162 -12.19 9.58 -9.17
CA GLY A 162 -12.18 8.60 -8.09
C GLY A 162 -12.47 7.19 -8.58
N ASP A 163 -12.12 6.20 -7.77
CA ASP A 163 -12.26 4.78 -8.05
C ASP A 163 -13.69 4.41 -8.47
N VAL A 164 -13.84 3.59 -9.52
CA VAL A 164 -15.15 3.16 -10.04
C VAL A 164 -15.93 2.32 -9.04
N HIS A 165 -15.25 1.55 -8.18
CA HIS A 165 -15.89 0.76 -7.14
C HIS A 165 -16.58 1.67 -6.11
N PHE A 166 -15.97 2.82 -5.80
CA PHE A 166 -16.62 3.84 -4.98
C PHE A 166 -17.71 4.61 -5.75
N ARG A 167 -17.33 5.17 -6.90
CA ARG A 167 -18.16 6.16 -7.61
C ARG A 167 -19.43 5.56 -8.19
N GLU A 168 -19.34 4.35 -8.74
CA GLU A 168 -20.45 3.66 -9.41
C GLU A 168 -21.10 2.60 -8.51
N ALA A 169 -20.29 1.82 -7.78
CA ALA A 169 -20.80 0.73 -6.96
C ALA A 169 -20.99 1.07 -5.47
N ARG A 170 -20.62 2.29 -5.04
CA ARG A 170 -20.75 2.76 -3.65
C ARG A 170 -20.04 1.86 -2.63
N MET A 171 -18.98 1.18 -3.05
CA MET A 171 -18.19 0.33 -2.17
C MET A 171 -17.40 1.18 -1.16
N SER A 172 -17.43 0.75 0.10
CA SER A 172 -16.53 1.23 1.16
C SER A 172 -15.28 0.35 1.23
N CYS A 173 -14.23 0.80 1.93
CA CYS A 173 -13.00 0.01 2.13
C CYS A 173 -13.26 -1.44 2.55
N VAL A 174 -14.20 -1.64 3.49
CA VAL A 174 -14.54 -2.97 4.02
C VAL A 174 -15.27 -3.91 3.05
N LYS A 175 -15.52 -3.47 1.81
CA LYS A 175 -16.04 -4.33 0.74
C LYS A 175 -14.94 -5.12 0.04
N CYS A 176 -13.69 -4.68 0.19
CA CYS A 176 -12.52 -5.41 -0.28
C CYS A 176 -11.62 -5.83 0.89
N HIS A 177 -11.57 -5.05 1.98
CA HIS A 177 -10.75 -5.37 3.16
C HIS A 177 -11.64 -5.86 4.30
N GLU A 178 -11.79 -7.17 4.44
CA GLU A 178 -12.74 -7.73 5.40
C GLU A 178 -12.26 -7.57 6.85
N GLY A 179 -13.20 -7.65 7.80
CA GLY A 179 -12.91 -7.44 9.23
C GLY A 179 -11.88 -8.43 9.78
N ALA A 180 -11.90 -9.68 9.31
CA ALA A 180 -10.95 -10.71 9.76
C ALA A 180 -9.50 -10.33 9.45
N GLU A 181 -9.22 -9.78 8.26
CA GLU A 181 -7.89 -9.27 7.90
C GLU A 181 -7.51 -8.07 8.77
N LEU A 182 -8.42 -7.10 8.89
CA LEU A 182 -8.19 -5.86 9.61
C LEU A 182 -7.92 -6.09 11.11
N HIS A 183 -8.54 -7.13 11.68
CA HIS A 183 -8.39 -7.55 13.07
C HIS A 183 -7.25 -8.57 13.30
N GLY A 184 -6.52 -9.00 12.25
CA GLY A 184 -5.43 -9.97 12.41
C GLY A 184 -5.89 -11.40 12.69
N MET A 185 -7.14 -11.75 12.32
CA MET A 185 -7.77 -13.03 12.62
C MET A 185 -7.45 -14.13 11.59
N THR A 186 -6.86 -13.78 10.45
CA THR A 186 -6.39 -14.75 9.45
C THR A 186 -4.96 -15.18 9.76
N GLU A 187 -4.57 -16.40 9.39
CA GLU A 187 -3.18 -16.86 9.57
C GLU A 187 -2.17 -15.95 8.86
N THR A 188 -2.55 -15.35 7.73
CA THR A 188 -1.70 -14.42 6.97
C THR A 188 -1.59 -13.05 7.62
N ALA A 189 -2.67 -12.55 8.23
CA ALA A 189 -2.67 -11.26 8.92
C ALA A 189 -2.01 -11.36 10.30
N ALA A 190 -2.11 -12.52 10.95
CA ALA A 190 -1.45 -12.79 12.22
C ALA A 190 0.08 -12.80 12.05
N GLY A 191 0.74 -11.76 12.54
CA GLY A 191 2.21 -11.65 12.44
C GLY A 191 2.71 -11.17 11.08
N ALA A 192 1.84 -10.58 10.26
CA ALA A 192 2.26 -9.85 9.07
C ALA A 192 3.25 -8.74 9.46
N ASP A 193 4.36 -8.66 8.73
CA ASP A 193 5.41 -7.67 8.95
C ASP A 193 5.26 -6.45 8.01
N HIS A 194 4.38 -6.53 7.00
CA HIS A 194 3.97 -5.42 6.15
C HIS A 194 2.64 -5.71 5.44
N ARG A 195 2.04 -4.68 4.80
CA ARG A 195 0.73 -4.78 4.09
C ARG A 195 0.69 -5.72 2.87
N TYR A 196 1.80 -6.37 2.56
CA TYR A 196 1.94 -7.27 1.42
C TYR A 196 2.48 -8.64 1.88
N SER A 197 2.40 -8.97 3.17
CA SER A 197 2.79 -10.29 3.66
C SER A 197 1.76 -11.32 3.21
N GLY A 198 2.23 -12.50 2.78
CA GLY A 198 1.38 -13.58 2.27
C GLY A 198 0.80 -13.33 0.87
N ALA A 199 -0.20 -14.16 0.54
CA ALA A 199 -0.94 -14.13 -0.71
C ALA A 199 -1.49 -12.73 -1.02
N GLU A 200 -1.62 -12.40 -2.31
CA GLU A 200 -2.33 -11.18 -2.71
C GLU A 200 -3.79 -11.27 -2.27
N ASP A 201 -4.19 -10.33 -1.42
CA ASP A 201 -5.55 -10.19 -0.89
C ASP A 201 -5.76 -8.70 -0.54
N PRO A 202 -6.85 -8.04 -1.00
CA PRO A 202 -7.88 -8.51 -1.92
C PRO A 202 -7.41 -8.69 -3.36
N GLN A 203 -8.04 -9.61 -4.10
CA GLN A 203 -7.78 -9.82 -5.53
C GLN A 203 -8.90 -9.29 -6.41
N CYS A 204 -8.51 -8.74 -7.57
CA CYS A 204 -9.47 -8.30 -8.58
C CYS A 204 -10.36 -9.47 -9.06
N ILE A 205 -9.76 -10.66 -9.16
CA ILE A 205 -10.38 -11.86 -9.74
C ILE A 205 -11.41 -12.52 -8.81
N ASP A 206 -11.44 -12.18 -7.52
CA ASP A 206 -12.47 -12.63 -6.58
C ASP A 206 -13.87 -12.13 -6.98
N CYS A 207 -13.92 -10.94 -7.60
CA CYS A 207 -15.15 -10.37 -8.17
C CYS A 207 -15.20 -10.47 -9.70
N HIS A 208 -14.05 -10.51 -10.37
CA HIS A 208 -13.91 -10.47 -11.83
C HIS A 208 -13.40 -11.80 -12.42
N GLN A 209 -13.98 -12.92 -11.98
CA GLN A 209 -13.53 -14.28 -12.33
C GLN A 209 -13.37 -14.57 -13.83
N TYR A 210 -14.18 -13.95 -14.70
CA TYR A 210 -14.14 -14.17 -16.16
C TYR A 210 -13.01 -13.41 -16.88
N VAL A 211 -12.29 -12.55 -16.16
CA VAL A 211 -11.14 -11.80 -16.69
C VAL A 211 -9.89 -12.68 -16.69
N ALA A 212 -9.70 -13.50 -15.65
CA ALA A 212 -8.50 -14.30 -15.44
C ALA A 212 -8.23 -15.33 -16.55
N ASP A 213 -9.29 -15.89 -17.13
CA ASP A 213 -9.20 -16.83 -18.25
C ASP A 213 -9.44 -16.18 -19.62
N GLY A 214 -9.58 -14.85 -19.67
CA GLY A 214 -9.85 -14.08 -20.90
C GLY A 214 -11.20 -14.38 -21.53
N SER A 215 -12.14 -15.02 -20.82
CA SER A 215 -13.43 -15.44 -21.37
C SER A 215 -14.49 -14.33 -21.43
N ASP A 216 -14.19 -13.14 -20.90
CA ASP A 216 -15.08 -11.99 -20.88
C ASP A 216 -15.26 -11.27 -22.23
N GLY A 217 -14.54 -11.71 -23.27
CA GLY A 217 -14.61 -11.17 -24.63
C GLY A 217 -13.80 -9.88 -24.83
N VAL A 218 -12.95 -9.49 -23.87
CA VAL A 218 -12.02 -8.37 -23.99
C VAL A 218 -10.65 -8.89 -24.43
N GLU A 219 -10.22 -8.51 -25.63
CA GLU A 219 -8.96 -8.98 -26.22
C GLU A 219 -7.73 -8.74 -25.31
N MET A 220 -7.66 -7.58 -24.65
CA MET A 220 -6.55 -7.28 -23.74
C MET A 220 -6.48 -8.22 -22.53
N HIS A 221 -7.61 -8.72 -22.03
CA HIS A 221 -7.63 -9.70 -20.95
C HIS A 221 -7.22 -11.09 -21.45
N ALA A 222 -7.62 -11.47 -22.67
CA ALA A 222 -7.13 -12.71 -23.28
C ALA A 222 -5.61 -12.72 -23.49
N GLN A 223 -4.99 -11.56 -23.74
CA GLN A 223 -3.55 -11.45 -23.99
C GLN A 223 -2.71 -11.21 -22.71
N HIS A 224 -3.28 -10.55 -21.69
CA HIS A 224 -2.52 -10.08 -20.51
C HIS A 224 -3.18 -10.39 -19.16
N GLY A 225 -4.39 -10.95 -19.14
CA GLY A 225 -5.24 -11.08 -17.95
C GLY A 225 -4.87 -12.19 -16.98
N ASP A 226 -3.85 -13.00 -17.28
CA ASP A 226 -3.40 -14.09 -16.40
C ASP A 226 -2.68 -13.62 -15.12
N GLY A 227 -2.39 -12.32 -15.01
CA GLY A 227 -1.78 -11.68 -13.85
C GLY A 227 -0.28 -11.96 -13.65
N THR A 228 0.37 -12.70 -14.55
CA THR A 228 1.78 -13.09 -14.42
C THR A 228 2.75 -12.12 -15.08
N GLU A 229 2.34 -11.48 -16.18
CA GLU A 229 3.13 -10.44 -16.84
C GLU A 229 2.78 -9.04 -16.33
N LEU A 230 1.48 -8.71 -16.26
CA LEU A 230 1.00 -7.41 -15.81
C LEU A 230 0.06 -7.58 -14.61
N SER A 231 0.25 -6.77 -13.57
CA SER A 231 -0.80 -6.61 -12.55
C SER A 231 -1.99 -5.85 -13.15
N CYS A 232 -3.21 -6.14 -12.69
CA CYS A 232 -4.44 -5.52 -13.20
C CYS A 232 -4.37 -3.98 -13.14
N GLN A 233 -3.73 -3.45 -12.11
CA GLN A 233 -3.55 -2.03 -11.87
C GLN A 233 -2.70 -1.36 -12.95
N VAL A 234 -1.86 -2.08 -13.71
CA VAL A 234 -1.18 -1.52 -14.89
C VAL A 234 -2.18 -1.00 -15.91
N CYS A 235 -3.26 -1.74 -16.16
CA CYS A 235 -4.28 -1.36 -17.12
C CYS A 235 -5.38 -0.49 -16.49
N HIS A 236 -5.62 -0.64 -15.19
CA HIS A 236 -6.81 -0.09 -14.55
C HIS A 236 -6.54 1.08 -13.60
N SER A 237 -5.30 1.38 -13.24
CA SER A 237 -4.97 2.59 -12.49
C SER A 237 -4.90 3.80 -13.42
N VAL A 238 -5.25 4.97 -12.89
CA VAL A 238 -4.90 6.26 -13.48
C VAL A 238 -3.75 6.90 -12.71
N THR A 239 -3.36 8.11 -13.08
CA THR A 239 -2.34 8.90 -12.36
C THR A 239 -2.62 8.95 -10.85
N TYR A 240 -1.58 8.80 -10.05
CA TYR A 240 -1.63 8.78 -8.58
C TYR A 240 -0.53 9.66 -7.97
N THR A 241 -0.55 9.84 -6.65
CA THR A 241 0.39 10.74 -5.96
C THR A 241 1.69 10.02 -5.61
N SER A 242 2.82 10.61 -6.03
CA SER A 242 4.18 10.29 -5.56
C SER A 242 4.75 11.45 -4.75
N CYS A 243 5.75 11.16 -3.93
CA CYS A 243 6.43 12.16 -3.12
C CYS A 243 7.93 11.87 -3.07
N ASP A 244 8.75 12.90 -2.91
CA ASP A 244 10.20 12.80 -2.74
C ASP A 244 10.55 13.30 -1.34
N GLY A 245 11.43 12.58 -0.64
CA GLY A 245 11.93 12.93 0.69
C GLY A 245 10.85 13.06 1.78
N CYS A 246 11.21 12.73 3.02
CA CYS A 246 10.43 13.12 4.20
C CYS A 246 11.41 13.42 5.30
N HIS A 247 11.53 14.69 5.68
CA HIS A 247 12.43 15.13 6.74
C HIS A 247 11.60 15.47 7.96
N VAL A 248 11.91 14.83 9.09
CA VAL A 248 11.17 14.99 10.34
C VAL A 248 11.97 15.80 11.35
N ALA A 249 11.29 16.66 12.11
CA ALA A 249 11.91 17.48 13.15
C ALA A 249 10.89 17.92 14.21
N VAL A 250 11.38 18.40 15.36
CA VAL A 250 10.55 18.98 16.41
C VAL A 250 10.71 20.50 16.43
N SER A 251 9.60 21.22 16.45
CA SER A 251 9.60 22.68 16.49
C SER A 251 10.17 23.19 17.81
N GLU A 252 11.26 23.96 17.78
CA GLU A 252 11.83 24.60 18.98
C GLU A 252 10.84 25.55 19.67
N THR A 253 9.90 26.14 18.91
CA THR A 253 8.94 27.12 19.45
C THR A 253 7.74 26.45 20.10
N SER A 254 7.18 25.41 19.48
CA SER A 254 5.95 24.78 19.94
C SER A 254 6.17 23.46 20.68
N GLY A 255 7.35 22.84 20.54
CA GLY A 255 7.61 21.48 20.99
C GLY A 255 6.90 20.40 20.16
N ASN A 256 6.16 20.77 19.12
CA ASN A 256 5.38 19.82 18.33
C ASN A 256 6.23 19.20 17.21
N PRO A 257 6.09 17.89 16.95
CA PRO A 257 6.69 17.23 15.81
C PRO A 257 6.07 17.74 14.50
N TYR A 258 6.88 17.88 13.46
CA TYR A 258 6.46 18.18 12.10
C TYR A 258 7.32 17.42 11.09
N PHE A 259 6.90 17.42 9.83
CA PHE A 259 7.67 16.88 8.71
C PHE A 259 7.54 17.79 7.49
N GLU A 260 8.49 17.65 6.58
CA GLU A 260 8.47 18.29 5.26
C GLU A 260 8.83 17.26 4.19
N THR A 261 8.10 17.27 3.08
CA THR A 261 8.45 16.49 1.89
C THR A 261 9.14 17.39 0.88
N GLU A 262 10.20 16.92 0.23
CA GLU A 262 10.92 17.67 -0.80
C GLU A 262 10.03 17.94 -2.03
N ALA A 263 9.18 16.98 -2.40
CA ALA A 263 8.18 17.15 -3.43
C ALA A 263 6.94 16.28 -3.22
N THR A 264 5.81 16.71 -3.77
CA THR A 264 4.59 15.91 -3.95
C THR A 264 4.03 16.21 -5.32
N TYR A 265 3.80 15.18 -6.13
CA TYR A 265 3.38 15.31 -7.53
C TYR A 265 2.55 14.12 -8.00
N HIS A 266 1.90 14.29 -9.14
CA HIS A 266 1.12 13.26 -9.80
C HIS A 266 1.99 12.51 -10.81
N THR A 267 1.94 11.18 -10.80
CA THR A 267 2.70 10.31 -11.71
C THR A 267 1.95 9.05 -12.08
N PHE A 268 2.44 8.36 -13.10
CA PHE A 268 2.09 6.98 -13.43
C PHE A 268 3.30 6.34 -14.10
N PHE A 269 3.88 5.31 -13.47
CA PHE A 269 4.95 4.54 -14.08
C PHE A 269 4.77 3.05 -13.84
N ILE A 270 5.12 2.27 -14.86
CA ILE A 270 5.22 0.82 -14.85
C ILE A 270 6.69 0.46 -14.61
N GLY A 271 6.95 -0.23 -13.51
CA GLY A 271 8.26 -0.78 -13.14
C GLY A 271 8.27 -2.30 -13.19
N LEU A 272 9.46 -2.89 -13.02
CA LEU A 272 9.59 -4.30 -12.66
C LEU A 272 9.12 -4.49 -11.22
N ASN A 273 8.48 -5.62 -10.93
CA ASN A 273 8.02 -5.95 -9.59
C ASN A 273 9.20 -6.27 -8.65
N PRO A 274 9.52 -5.41 -7.65
CA PRO A 274 10.62 -5.66 -6.73
C PRO A 274 10.36 -6.80 -5.74
N ILE A 275 9.10 -7.23 -5.59
CA ILE A 275 8.65 -8.24 -4.62
C ILE A 275 8.03 -9.44 -5.34
N ARG A 276 8.48 -9.74 -6.55
CA ARG A 276 7.94 -10.85 -7.36
C ARG A 276 8.10 -12.17 -6.63
N SER A 277 6.99 -12.88 -6.47
CA SER A 277 6.91 -14.17 -5.79
C SER A 277 5.73 -14.98 -6.37
N GLU A 278 5.49 -16.18 -5.86
CA GLU A 278 4.27 -16.94 -6.19
C GLU A 278 3.00 -16.17 -5.79
N ASP A 279 3.04 -15.45 -4.65
CA ASP A 279 1.94 -14.61 -4.18
C ASP A 279 1.73 -13.35 -5.01
N ARG A 280 2.78 -12.87 -5.71
CA ARG A 280 2.75 -11.66 -6.56
C ARG A 280 3.50 -11.93 -7.86
N PRO A 281 2.89 -12.71 -8.77
CA PRO A 281 3.60 -13.25 -9.93
C PRO A 281 3.88 -12.20 -11.01
N ALA A 282 3.09 -11.12 -11.07
CA ALA A 282 3.20 -10.04 -12.04
C ALA A 282 4.64 -9.55 -12.20
N LYS A 283 5.16 -9.59 -13.42
CA LYS A 283 6.48 -9.03 -13.76
C LYS A 283 6.47 -7.51 -13.74
N TYR A 284 5.43 -6.89 -14.29
CA TYR A 284 5.28 -5.45 -14.39
C TYR A 284 4.11 -4.94 -13.53
N VAL A 285 4.39 -3.88 -12.79
CA VAL A 285 3.48 -3.32 -11.79
C VAL A 285 3.54 -1.80 -11.83
N PRO A 286 2.46 -1.10 -11.43
CA PRO A 286 2.59 0.30 -11.10
C PRO A 286 3.60 0.47 -9.98
N VAL A 287 4.43 1.50 -10.09
CA VAL A 287 5.39 1.87 -9.05
C VAL A 287 5.20 3.32 -8.62
N ARG A 288 5.43 3.57 -7.33
CA ARG A 288 5.24 4.90 -6.71
C ARG A 288 6.51 5.30 -5.98
N HIS A 289 6.89 6.57 -6.12
CA HIS A 289 7.98 7.12 -5.33
C HIS A 289 7.51 7.40 -3.90
N VAL A 290 8.20 6.84 -2.92
CA VAL A 290 7.89 7.04 -1.49
C VAL A 290 8.75 8.16 -0.90
N PRO A 291 8.22 8.93 0.06
CA PRO A 291 8.91 10.09 0.61
C PRO A 291 9.98 9.64 1.61
N VAL A 292 11.16 9.27 1.12
CA VAL A 292 12.28 8.84 1.96
C VAL A 292 13.58 9.33 1.36
N ALA A 293 14.50 9.77 2.22
CA ALA A 293 15.83 10.21 1.84
C ALA A 293 16.85 9.64 2.84
N PRO A 294 18.15 9.51 2.49
CA PRO A 294 19.17 9.08 3.43
C PRO A 294 19.23 9.95 4.70
N THR A 295 18.80 11.20 4.60
CA THR A 295 18.77 12.21 5.68
C THR A 295 17.40 12.37 6.34
N SER A 296 16.41 11.52 6.02
CA SER A 296 15.03 11.65 6.53
C SER A 296 14.94 11.85 8.05
N TYR A 297 15.86 11.22 8.80
CA TYR A 297 15.85 11.21 10.27
C TYR A 297 17.03 11.95 10.89
N GLU A 298 17.71 12.82 10.14
CA GLU A 298 18.96 13.47 10.58
C GLU A 298 18.81 14.33 11.85
N PHE A 299 17.61 14.85 12.13
CA PHE A 299 17.30 15.57 13.37
C PHE A 299 17.56 14.74 14.63
N TYR A 300 17.34 13.43 14.57
CA TYR A 300 17.49 12.51 15.71
C TYR A 300 18.88 11.86 15.76
N GLY A 301 19.62 11.86 14.66
CA GLY A 301 20.96 11.29 14.60
C GLY A 301 21.53 11.27 13.19
N GLU A 302 22.86 11.30 13.10
CA GLU A 302 23.55 11.22 11.81
C GLU A 302 23.48 9.80 11.23
N ASN A 303 23.20 9.71 9.93
CA ASN A 303 23.31 8.47 9.16
C ASN A 303 22.51 7.28 9.74
N LEU A 304 21.29 7.54 10.22
CA LEU A 304 20.37 6.51 10.73
C LEU A 304 19.82 5.59 9.65
N LEU A 305 19.94 5.94 8.36
CA LEU A 305 19.51 5.11 7.22
C LEU A 305 20.70 4.69 6.35
N ARG A 306 21.78 4.20 6.98
CA ARG A 306 23.05 3.92 6.29
C ARG A 306 23.03 2.77 5.29
N ASN A 307 22.04 1.89 5.36
CA ASN A 307 21.79 0.81 4.40
C ASN A 307 20.68 1.22 3.41
N PHE A 308 20.67 2.49 3.00
CA PHE A 308 19.58 3.09 2.23
C PHE A 308 19.21 2.30 0.98
N ASP A 309 20.21 1.84 0.22
CA ASP A 309 20.03 1.13 -1.04
C ASP A 309 19.44 -0.29 -0.89
N ALA A 310 19.20 -0.78 0.33
CA ALA A 310 18.59 -2.09 0.56
C ALA A 310 17.14 -2.19 0.09
N LEU A 311 16.45 -1.05 -0.09
CA LEU A 311 15.09 -1.00 -0.59
C LEU A 311 14.94 0.08 -1.67
N PRO A 312 14.17 -0.16 -2.74
CA PRO A 312 13.92 0.83 -3.78
C PRO A 312 13.12 2.02 -3.23
N THR A 313 13.29 3.20 -3.82
CA THR A 313 12.47 4.40 -3.54
C THR A 313 11.22 4.43 -4.43
N TRP A 314 11.29 3.79 -5.60
CA TRP A 314 10.14 3.42 -6.43
C TRP A 314 9.63 2.04 -6.03
N VAL A 315 8.53 1.98 -5.28
CA VAL A 315 8.03 0.72 -4.69
C VAL A 315 6.81 0.19 -5.42
N TYR A 316 6.58 -1.13 -5.33
CA TYR A 316 5.34 -1.79 -5.74
C TYR A 316 4.13 -1.06 -5.12
N THR A 317 3.17 -0.64 -5.96
CA THR A 317 2.01 0.13 -5.51
C THR A 317 0.70 -0.46 -6.01
N THR A 318 -0.31 -0.39 -5.15
CA THR A 318 -1.72 -0.73 -5.43
C THR A 318 -2.57 0.55 -5.32
N PRO A 319 -2.63 1.37 -6.39
CA PRO A 319 -3.37 2.63 -6.37
C PRO A 319 -4.87 2.37 -6.18
N HIS A 320 -5.53 3.21 -5.38
CA HIS A 320 -6.96 3.10 -5.11
C HIS A 320 -7.74 4.06 -6.01
N ASN A 321 -7.58 3.92 -7.32
CA ASN A 321 -8.16 4.84 -8.31
C ASN A 321 -8.63 4.10 -9.57
N ILE A 322 -9.03 2.84 -9.41
CA ILE A 322 -9.35 1.94 -10.51
C ILE A 322 -10.39 2.56 -11.44
N GLN A 323 -10.12 2.55 -12.74
CA GLN A 323 -11.04 2.94 -13.80
C GLN A 323 -11.21 1.81 -14.81
N ARG A 324 -12.42 1.76 -15.40
CA ARG A 324 -12.70 0.84 -16.51
C ARG A 324 -11.92 1.23 -17.78
N ASN A 325 -11.85 2.53 -18.06
CA ASN A 325 -11.14 3.08 -19.21
C ASN A 325 -10.02 3.98 -18.70
N THR A 326 -8.79 3.70 -19.11
CA THR A 326 -7.57 4.44 -18.74
C THR A 326 -6.81 4.82 -20.00
N PRO A 327 -5.82 5.72 -19.91
CA PRO A 327 -4.89 5.94 -21.02
C PRO A 327 -4.18 4.66 -21.48
N GLN A 328 -3.82 3.76 -20.55
CA GLN A 328 -3.05 2.55 -20.81
C GLN A 328 -3.85 1.49 -21.57
N ASN A 329 -5.14 1.34 -21.25
CA ASN A 329 -5.99 0.34 -21.88
C ASN A 329 -6.73 0.86 -23.13
N ALA A 330 -6.40 2.08 -23.60
CA ALA A 330 -7.03 2.69 -24.76
C ALA A 330 -6.58 2.09 -26.10
N SER A 331 -5.32 1.62 -26.19
CA SER A 331 -4.78 0.94 -27.37
C SER A 331 -3.52 0.14 -27.03
N CYS A 332 -3.04 -0.69 -27.96
CA CYS A 332 -1.78 -1.41 -27.80
C CYS A 332 -0.58 -0.45 -27.68
N GLU A 333 -0.55 0.60 -28.51
CA GLU A 333 0.52 1.60 -28.58
C GLU A 333 0.59 2.49 -27.33
N ALA A 334 -0.47 2.51 -26.52
CA ALA A 334 -0.43 3.19 -25.22
C ALA A 334 0.63 2.59 -24.29
N CYS A 335 0.99 1.31 -24.47
CA CYS A 335 2.06 0.64 -23.72
C CYS A 335 3.21 0.18 -24.64
N HIS A 336 2.90 -0.42 -25.78
CA HIS A 336 3.91 -0.89 -26.72
C HIS A 336 4.55 0.28 -27.45
N THR A 337 5.89 0.35 -27.46
CA THR A 337 6.69 1.46 -27.99
C THR A 337 6.51 2.82 -27.28
N ASN A 338 5.86 2.84 -26.11
CA ASN A 338 5.64 4.05 -25.34
C ASN A 338 6.54 4.10 -24.08
N PRO A 339 7.77 4.64 -24.18
CA PRO A 339 8.68 4.70 -23.03
C PRO A 339 8.27 5.72 -21.96
N GLU A 340 7.26 6.56 -22.21
CA GLU A 340 6.87 7.62 -21.28
C GLU A 340 6.20 7.06 -20.01
N ILE A 341 5.59 5.88 -20.09
CA ILE A 341 4.87 5.27 -18.96
C ILE A 341 5.68 4.20 -18.22
N PHE A 342 6.92 3.94 -18.61
CA PHE A 342 7.79 2.98 -17.93
C PHE A 342 8.85 3.70 -17.09
N LEU A 343 9.16 3.14 -15.92
CA LEU A 343 10.25 3.61 -15.08
C LEU A 343 11.59 3.17 -15.68
N THR A 344 12.10 3.96 -16.62
CA THR A 344 13.43 3.77 -17.22
C THR A 344 14.49 4.51 -16.39
N ALA A 345 15.77 4.15 -16.58
CA ALA A 345 16.87 4.70 -15.79
C ALA A 345 16.94 6.24 -15.82
N ASP A 346 16.65 6.88 -16.96
CA ASP A 346 16.63 8.34 -17.11
C ASP A 346 15.56 9.05 -16.27
N LYS A 347 14.56 8.32 -15.76
CA LYS A 347 13.47 8.83 -14.92
C LYS A 347 13.73 8.63 -13.42
N VAL A 348 14.84 7.97 -13.05
CA VAL A 348 15.26 7.77 -11.66
C VAL A 348 16.36 8.77 -11.33
N GLN A 349 16.27 9.41 -10.17
CA GLN A 349 17.30 10.34 -9.71
C GLN A 349 18.66 9.64 -9.62
N ALA A 350 19.73 10.32 -10.02
CA ALA A 350 21.07 9.72 -10.10
C ALA A 350 21.52 9.08 -8.77
N VAL A 351 21.15 9.69 -7.64
CA VAL A 351 21.48 9.21 -6.29
C VAL A 351 20.71 7.95 -5.88
N GLU A 352 19.61 7.63 -6.56
CA GLU A 352 18.72 6.51 -6.23
C GLU A 352 18.83 5.34 -7.24
N GLN A 353 19.68 5.47 -8.24
CA GLN A 353 19.84 4.46 -9.30
C GLN A 353 20.19 3.08 -8.72
N ASN A 354 21.06 3.04 -7.71
CA ASN A 354 21.45 1.80 -7.06
C ASN A 354 20.27 1.14 -6.34
N ALA A 355 19.55 1.91 -5.51
CA ALA A 355 18.38 1.43 -4.78
C ALA A 355 17.28 0.89 -5.71
N ASN A 356 17.11 1.50 -6.89
CA ASN A 356 16.03 1.17 -7.84
C ASN A 356 16.46 0.23 -8.97
N ALA A 357 17.68 -0.30 -8.95
CA ALA A 357 18.19 -1.14 -10.04
C ALA A 357 17.30 -2.38 -10.34
N SER A 358 16.59 -2.90 -9.33
CA SER A 358 15.65 -4.03 -9.47
C SER A 358 14.29 -3.65 -10.03
N VAL A 359 13.95 -2.36 -10.08
CA VAL A 359 12.64 -1.83 -10.49
C VAL A 359 12.70 -1.16 -11.87
N ILE A 360 13.87 -0.71 -12.28
CA ILE A 360 14.10 -0.05 -13.57
C ILE A 360 13.85 -1.00 -14.74
N VAL A 361 13.02 -0.55 -15.66
CA VAL A 361 12.74 -1.23 -16.94
C VAL A 361 13.83 -0.83 -17.94
N LYS A 362 14.61 -1.82 -18.41
CA LYS A 362 15.71 -1.60 -19.36
C LYS A 362 15.22 -1.57 -20.79
N THR A 363 14.27 -2.43 -21.12
CA THR A 363 13.68 -2.55 -22.45
C THR A 363 12.17 -2.38 -22.34
N VAL A 364 11.64 -1.38 -23.03
CA VAL A 364 10.19 -1.18 -23.15
C VAL A 364 9.60 -2.19 -24.13
N PRO A 365 8.33 -2.60 -23.96
CA PRO A 365 7.70 -3.55 -24.87
C PRO A 365 7.77 -3.07 -26.32
N PRO A 366 8.20 -3.93 -27.26
CA PRO A 366 8.31 -3.57 -28.67
C PRO A 366 6.93 -3.39 -29.30
N ALA A 367 6.89 -2.91 -30.55
CA ALA A 367 5.65 -2.84 -31.32
C ALA A 367 4.99 -4.22 -31.42
N VAL A 368 3.65 -4.26 -31.36
CA VAL A 368 2.89 -5.52 -31.37
C VAL A 368 3.15 -6.29 -32.66
N GLU A 369 3.34 -5.62 -33.79
CA GLU A 369 3.64 -6.26 -35.07
C GLU A 369 4.97 -7.02 -35.03
N LEU A 370 5.97 -6.49 -34.33
CA LEU A 370 7.26 -7.15 -34.15
C LEU A 370 7.10 -8.40 -33.29
N PHE A 371 6.27 -8.32 -32.24
CA PHE A 371 5.97 -9.45 -31.38
C PHE A 371 5.22 -10.56 -32.13
N LEU A 372 4.16 -10.21 -32.88
CA LEU A 372 3.39 -11.17 -33.67
C LEU A 372 4.19 -11.79 -34.84
N ALA A 373 5.20 -11.08 -35.34
CA ALA A 373 6.12 -11.59 -36.36
C ALA A 373 7.25 -12.45 -35.78
N ALA A 374 7.51 -12.39 -34.47
CA ALA A 374 8.58 -13.13 -33.83
C ALA A 374 8.26 -14.63 -33.80
N MET A 375 9.23 -15.46 -34.21
CA MET A 375 9.10 -16.91 -34.08
C MET A 375 9.24 -17.30 -32.60
N PRO A 376 8.38 -18.18 -32.07
CA PRO A 376 8.56 -18.69 -30.71
C PRO A 376 9.87 -19.48 -30.60
N GLN A 377 10.43 -19.51 -29.40
CA GLN A 377 11.64 -20.31 -29.15
C GLN A 377 11.31 -21.80 -29.33
N PRO A 378 12.22 -22.61 -29.89
CA PRO A 378 12.10 -24.06 -29.88
C PRO A 378 12.00 -24.60 -28.45
N ALA A 379 11.20 -25.65 -28.21
CA ALA A 379 10.98 -26.24 -26.87
C ALA A 379 12.27 -26.61 -26.12
N ALA A 380 13.35 -26.93 -26.85
CA ALA A 380 14.68 -27.18 -26.28
C ALA A 380 15.26 -25.98 -25.49
N HIS A 381 14.76 -24.76 -25.70
CA HIS A 381 15.19 -23.58 -24.95
C HIS A 381 14.77 -23.63 -23.48
N ALA A 382 13.68 -24.34 -23.15
CA ALA A 382 13.26 -24.53 -21.76
C ALA A 382 14.29 -25.33 -20.93
N GLU A 383 15.19 -26.09 -21.57
CA GLU A 383 16.26 -26.85 -20.91
C GLU A 383 17.59 -26.07 -20.84
N LEU A 384 17.66 -24.87 -21.45
CA LEU A 384 18.87 -24.05 -21.40
C LEU A 384 18.92 -23.26 -20.09
N VAL A 385 20.03 -23.43 -19.35
CA VAL A 385 20.27 -22.72 -18.08
C VAL A 385 20.71 -21.26 -18.29
N SER A 386 20.79 -20.79 -19.55
CA SER A 386 21.36 -19.47 -19.87
C SER A 386 20.45 -18.67 -20.80
N ASP A 387 20.12 -17.46 -20.37
CA ASP A 387 19.41 -16.45 -21.18
C ASP A 387 20.36 -15.65 -22.10
N SER A 388 21.53 -16.21 -22.45
CA SER A 388 22.52 -15.53 -23.30
C SER A 388 22.17 -15.65 -24.78
N CYS A 389 20.99 -15.17 -25.18
CA CYS A 389 20.50 -15.19 -26.55
C CYS A 389 21.53 -14.65 -27.55
N VAL A 390 22.09 -13.47 -27.28
CA VAL A 390 23.08 -12.81 -28.14
C VAL A 390 24.32 -13.68 -28.32
N ALA A 391 24.82 -14.30 -27.25
CA ALA A 391 26.01 -15.14 -27.35
C ALA A 391 25.81 -16.35 -28.27
N CYS A 392 24.60 -16.93 -28.29
CA CYS A 392 24.30 -18.07 -29.13
C CYS A 392 23.97 -17.68 -30.57
N HIS A 393 23.17 -16.62 -30.74
CA HIS A 393 22.60 -16.20 -32.00
C HIS A 393 23.47 -15.17 -32.76
N GLU A 394 24.49 -14.56 -32.15
CA GLU A 394 25.42 -13.69 -32.88
C GLU A 394 26.38 -14.48 -33.77
N THR A 395 26.86 -15.62 -33.25
CA THR A 395 27.91 -16.42 -33.92
C THR A 395 27.38 -17.74 -34.48
N GLY A 396 26.13 -18.09 -34.20
CA GLY A 396 25.54 -19.38 -34.57
C GLY A 396 26.15 -20.56 -33.82
N ILE A 397 26.66 -20.34 -32.60
CA ILE A 397 27.26 -21.40 -31.79
C ILE A 397 26.23 -22.51 -31.55
N ARG A 398 26.71 -23.76 -31.48
CA ARG A 398 25.83 -24.95 -31.34
C ARG A 398 24.79 -25.11 -32.45
N ASN A 399 25.08 -24.63 -33.67
CA ASN A 399 24.16 -24.62 -34.81
C ASN A 399 22.87 -23.81 -34.55
N SER A 400 22.96 -22.81 -33.67
CA SER A 400 21.87 -21.86 -33.47
C SER A 400 21.70 -21.02 -34.74
N PRO A 401 20.47 -20.67 -35.16
CA PRO A 401 20.29 -19.71 -36.24
C PRO A 401 20.93 -18.38 -35.84
N MET A 402 21.66 -17.74 -36.75
CA MET A 402 22.15 -16.39 -36.47
C MET A 402 20.98 -15.42 -36.49
N TYR A 403 20.97 -14.43 -35.59
CA TYR A 403 19.94 -13.38 -35.63
C TYR A 403 20.10 -12.55 -36.92
N PRO A 404 18.99 -12.03 -37.49
CA PRO A 404 19.07 -11.23 -38.71
C PRO A 404 19.73 -9.85 -38.46
N GLU A 405 20.20 -9.18 -39.53
CA GLU A 405 20.95 -7.92 -39.42
C GLU A 405 20.18 -6.80 -38.68
N ASP A 406 18.85 -6.82 -38.73
CA ASP A 406 17.98 -5.87 -38.04
C ASP A 406 17.90 -6.10 -36.51
N HIS A 407 18.48 -7.19 -35.99
CA HIS A 407 18.61 -7.48 -34.56
C HIS A 407 19.98 -7.07 -33.99
N ILE A 408 20.86 -6.46 -34.79
CA ILE A 408 22.15 -5.95 -34.31
C ILE A 408 21.90 -4.92 -33.20
N GLY A 409 22.49 -5.17 -32.03
CA GLY A 409 22.37 -4.31 -30.84
C GLY A 409 21.21 -4.68 -29.91
N PHE A 410 20.42 -5.70 -30.22
CA PHE A 410 19.39 -6.20 -29.31
C PHE A 410 20.05 -6.86 -28.10
N SER A 411 19.49 -6.62 -26.91
CA SER A 411 19.95 -7.28 -25.70
C SER A 411 19.28 -8.65 -25.55
N ASN A 412 19.83 -9.51 -24.68
CA ASN A 412 19.18 -10.76 -24.31
C ASN A 412 17.73 -10.55 -23.84
N GLU A 413 17.48 -9.45 -23.14
CA GLU A 413 16.15 -9.06 -22.64
C GLU A 413 15.21 -8.64 -23.77
N SER A 414 15.72 -7.96 -24.80
CA SER A 414 14.95 -7.67 -26.02
C SER A 414 14.57 -8.97 -26.74
N CYS A 415 15.52 -9.91 -26.86
CA CYS A 415 15.28 -11.20 -27.51
C CYS A 415 14.24 -12.03 -26.75
N SER A 416 14.36 -12.15 -25.42
CA SER A 416 13.39 -12.89 -24.60
C SER A 416 12.03 -12.19 -24.52
N GLY A 417 11.98 -10.87 -24.70
CA GLY A 417 10.74 -10.11 -24.81
C GLY A 417 9.95 -10.41 -26.10
N CYS A 418 10.64 -10.64 -27.23
CA CYS A 418 9.99 -10.94 -28.51
C CYS A 418 9.75 -12.45 -28.72
N HIS A 419 10.76 -13.27 -28.43
CA HIS A 419 10.73 -14.70 -28.69
C HIS A 419 10.30 -15.45 -27.43
N LYS A 420 8.98 -15.60 -27.22
CA LYS A 420 8.46 -16.35 -26.07
C LYS A 420 8.81 -17.84 -26.16
N LEU A 421 9.01 -18.47 -25.01
CA LEU A 421 9.04 -19.94 -24.89
C LEU A 421 7.70 -20.52 -25.37
N PRO A 422 7.71 -21.72 -25.98
CA PRO A 422 6.55 -22.31 -26.63
C PRO A 422 5.49 -22.84 -25.66
#